data_AF-K1TH71-F1
#
_entry.id   AF-K1TH71-F1
#
_cell.length_a   1.000
_cell.length_b   1.000
_cell.length_c   1.000
_cell.angle_alpha   90.00
_cell.angle_beta   90.00
_cell.angle_gamma   90.00
#
_symmetry.space_group_name_H-M   'P 1'
#
loop_
_entity.id
_entity.type
_entity.pdbx_description
1 polymer ?
#
loop_
_entity_poly.entity_id
_entity_poly.type
_entity_poly.pdbx_seq_one_letter_code
_entity_poly.pdbx_strand_id
1 'polypeptide(L)'
;TQDFFTSVQPHFQGAPFVTSFVDMSHFVTASTSSKGENFVPDTVVTDLNTGLPNQTSSSSSLAALGNISNKSGNFTIPVHNIRAAFALDKLYRLQQQSGNGSYGEQIRNRFGFGGVHDDWKSQYLGGSSAPISIGEVITTANTSTADNENLGLTGDIYGKASSVNDAKFVFDTKEHGFIMGIFSVVPDADYNSTQIDPHNFKLSFEQFFQPEFDRLGHQPLNSYFLSCLSPYSGSNQSDTENKSWLQRVLGFQNRYLEYKTGIDRVHGQFCSGGSLSAWSAPRNSGILAINTTYYNLYSLKVSPKILNSICSVTFDGNEATDPILVDSHISIKAIRPMSVSDEPLL
;
A
#
# COMPACT_ATOMS: atom_id res chain seq x y z
N THR A 1 -13.05 4.00 5.38
CA THR A 1 -11.89 4.13 6.29
C THR A 1 -10.64 4.15 5.44
N GLN A 2 -9.84 5.23 5.49
CA GLN A 2 -8.59 5.30 4.72
C GLN A 2 -7.49 4.62 5.53
N ASP A 3 -6.94 3.54 4.99
CA ASP A 3 -5.83 2.81 5.58
C ASP A 3 -4.52 3.64 5.54
N PHE A 4 -3.64 3.45 6.53
CA PHE A 4 -2.39 4.19 6.69
C PHE A 4 -1.46 4.08 5.47
N PHE A 5 -1.55 2.97 4.71
CA PHE A 5 -0.73 2.73 3.51
C PHE A 5 -1.39 3.16 2.18
N THR A 6 -2.58 3.75 2.21
CA THR A 6 -3.37 4.06 0.99
C THR A 6 -2.69 5.00 0.00
N SER A 7 -1.67 5.75 0.42
CA SER A 7 -0.95 6.72 -0.41
C SER A 7 0.57 6.57 -0.39
N VAL A 8 1.07 5.40 0.01
CA VAL A 8 2.51 5.16 0.13
C VAL A 8 3.10 4.72 -1.20
N GLN A 9 4.10 5.45 -1.67
CA GLN A 9 4.88 5.14 -2.85
C GLN A 9 6.25 4.55 -2.44
N PRO A 10 6.75 3.52 -3.14
CA PRO A 10 8.04 2.91 -2.82
C PRO A 10 9.25 3.79 -3.15
N HIS A 11 9.09 4.78 -4.02
CA HIS A 11 10.18 5.66 -4.47
C HIS A 11 9.85 7.12 -4.16
N PHE A 12 10.88 7.89 -3.81
CA PHE A 12 10.71 9.32 -3.56
C PHE A 12 10.50 10.07 -4.87
N GLN A 13 9.50 10.94 -4.90
CA GLN A 13 9.37 11.93 -5.96
C GLN A 13 9.20 13.32 -5.34
N GLY A 14 10.23 14.16 -5.47
CA GLY A 14 10.27 15.51 -4.88
C GLY A 14 11.71 15.96 -4.67
N ALA A 15 11.89 17.19 -4.16
CA ALA A 15 13.19 17.63 -3.67
C ALA A 15 13.42 17.06 -2.25
N PRO A 16 14.53 16.39 -1.93
CA PRO A 16 14.77 15.90 -0.58
C PRO A 16 15.08 17.10 0.32
N PHE A 17 14.17 17.45 1.24
CA PHE A 17 14.35 18.55 2.21
C PHE A 17 14.72 18.07 3.62
N VAL A 18 14.99 16.77 3.81
CA VAL A 18 15.37 16.21 5.13
C VAL A 18 16.89 16.00 5.26
N THR A 19 17.69 16.41 4.29
CA THR A 19 19.13 16.62 4.53
C THR A 19 19.35 18.12 4.67
N SER A 20 19.93 18.56 5.79
CA SER A 20 20.33 19.95 6.05
C SER A 20 21.43 20.47 5.09
N PHE A 21 21.74 19.70 4.06
CA PHE A 21 22.72 19.96 3.03
C PHE A 21 22.18 19.42 1.71
N VAL A 22 21.99 20.31 0.74
CA VAL A 22 21.85 19.94 -0.67
C VAL A 22 23.27 19.78 -1.20
N ASP A 23 23.70 18.54 -1.39
CA ASP A 23 24.99 18.27 -2.00
C ASP A 23 24.93 18.59 -3.51
N MET A 24 25.32 19.81 -3.86
CA MET A 24 25.31 20.32 -5.23
C MET A 24 26.38 19.67 -6.12
N SER A 25 27.22 18.75 -5.59
CA SER A 25 28.27 18.07 -6.35
C SER A 25 27.74 17.17 -7.47
N HIS A 26 26.47 16.74 -7.39
CA HIS A 26 25.80 15.92 -8.41
C HIS A 26 25.04 16.74 -9.46
N PHE A 27 24.98 18.08 -9.31
CA PHE A 27 24.43 18.98 -10.33
C PHE A 27 25.57 19.47 -11.22
N VAL A 28 25.88 18.74 -12.31
CA VAL A 28 26.96 19.11 -13.25
C VAL A 28 26.46 20.07 -14.33
N THR A 29 27.28 21.07 -14.65
CA THR A 29 26.88 22.30 -15.33
C THR A 29 27.85 22.68 -16.45
N ALA A 30 27.36 23.38 -17.48
CA ALA A 30 28.15 23.71 -18.68
C ALA A 30 29.10 24.91 -18.44
N SER A 31 30.35 24.76 -18.90
CA SER A 31 31.35 25.84 -18.91
C SER A 31 31.06 26.87 -20.01
N THR A 32 31.24 28.15 -19.70
CA THR A 32 30.84 29.34 -20.47
C THR A 32 31.59 29.56 -21.80
N SER A 33 32.20 28.53 -22.41
CA SER A 33 32.98 28.69 -23.65
C SER A 33 32.85 27.55 -24.67
N SER A 34 32.01 26.53 -24.45
CA SER A 34 31.72 25.53 -25.49
C SER A 34 30.41 25.87 -26.22
N LYS A 35 30.52 26.07 -27.53
CA LYS A 35 29.36 26.09 -28.43
C LYS A 35 28.65 24.74 -28.32
N GLY A 36 27.48 24.73 -27.69
CA GLY A 36 26.44 23.71 -27.80
C GLY A 36 26.90 22.27 -27.61
N GLU A 37 26.99 21.81 -26.36
CA GLU A 37 26.84 20.38 -26.09
C GLU A 37 25.34 20.09 -25.92
N ASN A 38 24.83 19.16 -26.74
CA ASN A 38 23.43 18.76 -26.70
C ASN A 38 23.17 17.96 -25.43
N PHE A 39 22.37 18.52 -24.53
CA PHE A 39 21.80 17.77 -23.43
C PHE A 39 20.77 16.78 -23.98
N VAL A 40 21.08 15.49 -23.88
CA VAL A 40 20.12 14.40 -24.16
C VAL A 40 19.49 14.00 -22.83
N PRO A 41 18.17 13.77 -22.77
CA PRO A 41 17.54 13.20 -21.58
C PRO A 41 18.20 11.85 -21.28
N ASP A 42 18.81 11.74 -20.11
CA ASP A 42 19.48 10.53 -19.66
C ASP A 42 18.90 10.10 -18.32
N THR A 43 18.94 8.80 -18.06
CA THR A 43 18.55 8.22 -16.78
C THR A 43 19.82 7.96 -16.00
N VAL A 44 20.19 8.90 -15.12
CA VAL A 44 21.36 8.70 -14.28
C VAL A 44 20.94 7.89 -13.07
N VAL A 45 21.65 6.78 -12.89
CA VAL A 45 21.54 5.93 -11.71
C VAL A 45 22.48 6.50 -10.66
N THR A 46 21.93 7.21 -9.68
CA THR A 46 22.72 7.72 -8.55
C THR A 46 22.38 6.95 -7.28
N ASP A 47 23.41 6.65 -6.50
CA ASP A 47 23.25 6.08 -5.17
C ASP A 47 22.65 7.14 -4.24
N LEU A 48 21.54 6.80 -3.58
CA LEU A 48 20.90 7.70 -2.63
C LEU A 48 21.80 7.89 -1.40
N ASN A 49 22.45 9.05 -1.26
CA ASN A 49 23.17 9.38 -0.03
C ASN A 49 22.22 10.03 0.98
N THR A 50 21.59 9.21 1.82
CA THR A 50 20.66 9.63 2.86
C THR A 50 21.34 10.30 4.06
N GLY A 51 22.67 10.41 4.07
CA GLY A 51 23.44 10.98 5.19
C GLY A 51 23.53 10.05 6.41
N LEU A 52 23.14 8.78 6.30
CA LEU A 52 23.32 7.78 7.35
C LEU A 52 24.60 6.95 7.11
N PRO A 53 25.38 6.62 8.16
CA PRO A 53 26.56 5.78 8.04
C PRO A 53 26.17 4.34 7.63
N ASN A 54 26.94 3.77 6.69
CA ASN A 54 26.72 2.47 6.04
C ASN A 54 25.39 2.36 5.28
N GLN A 55 25.43 2.74 4.00
CA GLN A 55 24.41 2.35 3.03
C GLN A 55 25.03 1.45 1.98
N THR A 56 24.45 0.27 1.82
CA THR A 56 24.48 -0.44 0.55
C THR A 56 23.75 0.41 -0.49
N SER A 57 24.54 0.91 -1.46
CA SER A 57 24.11 1.70 -2.61
C SER A 57 22.82 1.17 -3.24
N SER A 58 21.68 1.76 -2.85
CA SER A 58 20.41 1.53 -3.53
C SER A 58 20.32 2.55 -4.65
N SER A 59 20.53 2.06 -5.87
CA SER A 59 20.53 2.83 -7.11
C SER A 59 19.10 3.24 -7.46
N SER A 60 18.81 4.54 -7.44
CA SER A 60 17.56 5.08 -7.96
C SER A 60 17.81 5.77 -9.30
N SER A 61 17.02 5.41 -10.31
CA SER A 61 17.02 6.09 -11.61
C SER A 61 16.31 7.43 -11.48
N LEU A 62 17.07 8.53 -11.62
CA LEU A 62 16.53 9.88 -11.66
C LEU A 62 16.69 10.45 -13.06
N ALA A 63 15.72 11.24 -13.51
CA ALA A 63 15.84 11.99 -14.74
C ALA A 63 16.89 13.09 -14.54
N ALA A 64 17.99 13.00 -15.28
CA ALA A 64 19.09 13.95 -15.18
C ALA A 64 19.48 14.46 -16.57
N LEU A 65 20.12 15.62 -16.60
CA LEU A 65 20.80 16.14 -17.78
C LEU A 65 22.30 15.86 -17.60
N GLY A 66 22.82 14.85 -18.30
CA GLY A 66 24.25 14.50 -18.27
C GLY A 66 25.07 15.40 -19.20
N ASN A 67 26.28 15.78 -18.78
CA ASN A 67 27.26 16.51 -19.59
C ASN A 67 28.53 15.65 -19.78
N ILE A 68 29.08 15.59 -21.00
CA ILE A 68 30.18 14.68 -21.37
C ILE A 68 31.57 15.16 -20.89
N SER A 69 31.70 16.36 -20.29
CA SER A 69 33.01 16.91 -19.92
C SER A 69 33.05 17.63 -18.56
N ASN A 70 33.94 17.16 -17.68
CA ASN A 70 34.28 17.74 -16.37
C ASN A 70 35.01 19.09 -16.54
N LYS A 71 34.32 20.22 -16.42
CA LYS A 71 34.96 21.55 -16.25
C LYS A 71 34.26 22.40 -15.18
N SER A 72 35.06 22.96 -14.28
CA SER A 72 34.68 23.92 -13.23
C SER A 72 34.65 25.35 -13.77
N GLY A 73 33.51 26.05 -13.66
CA GLY A 73 33.32 27.44 -14.12
C GLY A 73 31.98 28.05 -13.66
N ASN A 74 31.77 29.35 -13.92
CA ASN A 74 30.55 30.08 -13.54
C ASN A 74 29.29 29.49 -14.18
N PHE A 75 28.33 29.17 -13.32
CA PHE A 75 27.12 28.43 -13.65
C PHE A 75 26.05 29.30 -14.29
N THR A 76 25.58 28.94 -15.48
CA THR A 76 24.39 29.56 -16.11
C THR A 76 23.36 28.48 -16.39
N ILE A 77 22.27 28.42 -15.60
CA ILE A 77 21.09 27.59 -15.95
C ILE A 77 20.26 28.39 -16.95
N PRO A 78 20.09 27.91 -18.20
CA PRO A 78 19.19 28.58 -19.10
C PRO A 78 17.73 28.35 -18.66
N VAL A 79 16.91 29.39 -18.72
CA VAL A 79 15.51 29.38 -18.25
C VAL A 79 14.67 28.27 -18.91
N HIS A 80 15.02 27.85 -20.14
CA HIS A 80 14.34 26.76 -20.81
C HIS A 80 14.54 25.40 -20.12
N ASN A 81 15.70 25.15 -19.49
CA ASN A 81 15.95 23.91 -18.75
C ASN A 81 15.09 23.86 -17.48
N ILE A 82 14.94 24.99 -16.79
CA ILE A 82 14.07 25.11 -15.62
C ILE A 82 12.61 24.84 -16.04
N ARG A 83 12.17 25.45 -17.14
CA ARG A 83 10.81 25.22 -17.67
C ARG A 83 10.59 23.76 -18.09
N ALA A 84 11.58 23.14 -18.74
CA ALA A 84 11.53 21.73 -19.11
C ALA A 84 11.45 20.82 -17.89
N ALA A 85 12.25 21.09 -16.85
CA ALA A 85 12.23 20.34 -15.60
C ALA A 85 10.86 20.42 -14.90
N PHE A 86 10.27 21.62 -14.79
CA PHE A 86 8.92 21.79 -14.24
C PHE A 86 7.83 21.08 -15.07
N ALA A 87 7.94 21.13 -16.40
CA ALA A 87 6.99 20.45 -17.28
C ALA A 87 7.07 18.93 -17.13
N LEU A 88 8.28 18.38 -16.99
CA LEU A 88 8.53 16.95 -16.83
C LEU A 88 8.09 16.45 -15.44
N ASP A 89 8.37 17.18 -14.36
CA ASP A 89 7.87 16.85 -13.02
C ASP A 89 6.34 16.81 -12.99
N LYS A 90 5.69 17.81 -13.59
CA LYS A 90 4.22 17.84 -13.74
C LYS A 90 3.70 16.62 -14.50
N LEU A 91 4.38 16.23 -15.58
CA LEU A 91 3.99 15.07 -16.39
C LEU A 91 4.09 13.76 -15.60
N TYR A 92 5.19 13.53 -14.89
CA TYR A 92 5.34 12.30 -14.11
C TYR A 92 4.34 12.23 -12.94
N ARG A 93 4.06 13.33 -12.25
CA ARG A 93 3.04 13.35 -11.20
C ARG A 93 1.65 13.00 -11.73
N LEU A 94 1.28 13.51 -12.90
CA LEU A 94 0.01 13.17 -13.56
C LEU A 94 -0.02 11.69 -14.01
N GLN A 95 1.10 11.16 -14.50
CA GLN A 95 1.21 9.76 -14.87
C GLN A 95 1.14 8.82 -13.67
N GLN A 96 1.73 9.18 -12.53
CA GLN A 96 1.64 8.36 -11.32
C GLN A 96 0.24 8.36 -10.70
N GLN A 97 -0.51 9.46 -10.84
CA GLN A 97 -1.92 9.50 -10.46
C GLN A 97 -2.81 8.61 -11.37
N SER A 98 -2.29 8.12 -12.49
CA SER A 98 -3.00 7.15 -13.34
C SER A 98 -3.01 5.79 -12.66
N GLY A 99 -4.06 5.51 -11.88
CA GLY A 99 -4.13 4.38 -10.95
C GLY A 99 -3.68 3.03 -11.52
N ASN A 100 -4.10 2.68 -12.73
CA ASN A 100 -3.82 1.36 -13.32
C ASN A 100 -2.63 1.34 -14.28
N GLY A 101 -1.90 2.46 -14.43
CA GLY A 101 -0.82 2.60 -15.41
C GLY A 101 -1.24 2.40 -16.87
N SER A 102 -2.53 2.17 -17.16
CA SER A 102 -3.07 1.99 -18.51
C SER A 102 -2.83 3.23 -19.34
N TYR A 103 -2.53 3.05 -20.62
CA TYR A 103 -2.48 4.15 -21.57
C TYR A 103 -3.80 4.93 -21.64
N GLY A 104 -4.96 4.24 -21.60
CA GLY A 104 -6.27 4.91 -21.61
C GLY A 104 -6.48 5.81 -20.38
N GLU A 105 -6.05 5.34 -19.21
CA GLU A 105 -6.09 6.09 -17.94
C GLU A 105 -5.10 7.27 -17.94
N GLN A 106 -3.90 7.07 -18.51
CA GLN A 106 -2.92 8.14 -18.66
C GLN A 106 -3.43 9.26 -19.59
N ILE A 107 -4.09 8.90 -20.70
CA ILE A 107 -4.76 9.87 -21.58
C ILE A 107 -5.88 10.59 -20.81
N ARG A 108 -6.72 9.84 -20.09
CA ARG A 108 -7.82 10.41 -19.31
C ARG A 108 -7.33 11.43 -18.29
N ASN A 109 -6.27 11.11 -17.55
CA ASN A 109 -5.69 12.02 -16.57
C ASN A 109 -5.01 13.24 -17.22
N ARG A 110 -4.42 13.08 -18.41
CA ARG A 110 -3.72 14.17 -19.11
C ARG A 110 -4.67 15.12 -19.84
N PHE A 111 -5.71 14.58 -20.48
CA PHE A 111 -6.55 15.31 -21.42
C PHE A 111 -8.03 15.38 -21.03
N GLY A 112 -8.45 14.69 -19.97
CA GLY A 112 -9.84 14.71 -19.47
C GLY A 112 -10.82 13.86 -20.28
N PHE A 113 -10.39 13.22 -21.36
CA PHE A 113 -11.18 12.24 -22.11
C PHE A 113 -10.46 10.89 -22.13
N GLY A 114 -11.21 9.83 -21.86
CA GLY A 114 -10.70 8.45 -21.88
C GLY A 114 -11.80 7.53 -22.39
N GLY A 115 -11.46 6.67 -23.34
CA GLY A 115 -12.42 5.77 -23.97
C GLY A 115 -11.78 4.75 -24.92
N VAL A 116 -10.47 4.57 -24.84
CA VAL A 116 -9.84 3.45 -25.55
C VAL A 116 -10.14 2.20 -24.74
N HIS A 117 -10.98 1.33 -25.30
CA HIS A 117 -11.19 -0.01 -24.74
C HIS A 117 -9.86 -0.76 -24.79
N ASP A 118 -9.41 -1.24 -23.64
CA ASP A 118 -8.18 -2.03 -23.52
C ASP A 118 -8.60 -3.51 -23.60
N ASP A 119 -8.50 -4.12 -24.78
CA ASP A 119 -9.01 -5.49 -25.03
C ASP A 119 -8.32 -6.56 -24.16
N TRP A 120 -7.16 -6.25 -23.60
CA TRP A 120 -6.40 -7.11 -22.71
C TRP A 120 -6.75 -6.93 -21.22
N LYS A 121 -7.78 -6.12 -20.89
CA LYS A 121 -8.22 -5.88 -19.52
C LYS A 121 -9.62 -6.39 -19.26
N SER A 122 -9.78 -7.03 -18.09
CA SER A 122 -11.10 -7.36 -17.58
C SER A 122 -11.85 -6.07 -17.22
N GLN A 123 -13.09 -5.97 -17.67
CA GLN A 123 -13.99 -4.89 -17.30
C GLN A 123 -14.72 -5.24 -16.01
N TYR A 124 -14.76 -4.30 -15.06
CA TYR A 124 -15.61 -4.45 -13.88
C TYR A 124 -17.08 -4.27 -14.27
N LEU A 125 -17.88 -5.32 -14.07
CA LEU A 125 -19.29 -5.39 -14.46
C LEU A 125 -20.23 -4.84 -13.38
N GLY A 126 -19.79 -4.90 -12.13
CA GLY A 126 -20.59 -4.58 -10.96
C GLY A 126 -20.32 -5.56 -9.82
N GLY A 127 -20.93 -5.29 -8.68
CA GLY A 127 -20.82 -6.10 -7.47
C GLY A 127 -21.69 -5.51 -6.37
N SER A 128 -21.86 -6.29 -5.31
CA SER A 128 -22.50 -5.85 -4.07
C SER A 128 -21.55 -6.11 -2.91
N SER A 129 -21.67 -5.31 -1.86
CA SER A 129 -20.91 -5.46 -0.62
C SER A 129 -21.88 -5.37 0.55
N ALA A 130 -21.71 -6.27 1.52
CA ALA A 130 -22.47 -6.28 2.76
C ALA A 130 -21.49 -6.50 3.93
N PRO A 131 -21.67 -5.80 5.05
CA PRO A 131 -20.87 -6.06 6.25
C PRO A 131 -21.17 -7.45 6.82
N ILE A 132 -20.18 -8.03 7.49
CA ILE A 132 -20.35 -9.28 8.23
C ILE A 132 -20.76 -8.93 9.66
N SER A 133 -21.94 -9.38 10.08
CA SER A 133 -22.42 -9.17 11.45
C SER A 133 -22.00 -10.34 12.33
N ILE A 134 -21.49 -10.04 13.52
CA ILE A 134 -21.11 -11.03 14.54
C ILE A 134 -22.16 -10.98 15.64
N GLY A 135 -22.87 -12.09 15.84
CA GLY A 135 -23.79 -12.28 16.96
C GLY A 135 -23.09 -13.01 18.11
N GLU A 136 -23.42 -12.65 19.35
CA GLU A 136 -22.93 -13.31 20.56
C GLU A 136 -23.69 -14.61 20.85
N VAL A 137 -22.95 -15.59 21.38
CA VAL A 137 -23.43 -16.87 21.89
C VAL A 137 -22.80 -17.09 23.26
N ILE A 138 -23.61 -17.13 24.31
CA ILE A 138 -23.14 -17.28 25.70
C ILE A 138 -23.27 -18.73 26.13
N THR A 139 -22.23 -19.30 26.74
CA THR A 139 -22.32 -20.62 27.37
C THR A 139 -23.14 -20.56 28.65
N THR A 140 -24.21 -21.34 28.71
CA THR A 140 -25.13 -21.39 29.87
C THR A 140 -24.81 -22.53 30.85
N ALA A 141 -23.83 -23.38 30.55
CA ALA A 141 -23.44 -24.51 31.40
C ALA A 141 -21.94 -24.79 31.29
N ASN A 142 -21.33 -25.26 32.38
CA ASN A 142 -19.93 -25.69 32.40
C ASN A 142 -19.78 -27.02 31.65
N THR A 143 -18.82 -27.09 30.74
CA THR A 143 -18.44 -28.34 30.05
C THR A 143 -17.01 -28.71 30.41
N SER A 144 -16.85 -29.81 31.16
CA SER A 144 -15.55 -30.42 31.47
C SER A 144 -15.36 -31.68 30.64
N THR A 145 -14.22 -31.82 29.96
CA THR A 145 -13.79 -33.11 29.43
C THR A 145 -13.13 -33.93 30.54
N ALA A 146 -12.98 -35.24 30.35
CA ALA A 146 -12.54 -36.20 31.38
C ALA A 146 -11.13 -35.93 31.96
N ASP A 147 -10.38 -34.98 31.40
CA ASP A 147 -8.98 -34.67 31.76
C ASP A 147 -8.83 -33.36 32.58
N ASN A 148 -9.89 -32.87 33.23
CA ASN A 148 -9.88 -31.69 34.12
C ASN A 148 -9.45 -30.35 33.47
N GLU A 149 -9.41 -30.26 32.15
CA GLU A 149 -9.34 -28.97 31.44
C GLU A 149 -10.77 -28.45 31.21
N ASN A 150 -11.10 -27.31 31.83
CA ASN A 150 -12.40 -26.66 31.62
C ASN A 150 -12.46 -26.08 30.20
N LEU A 151 -13.17 -26.76 29.30
CA LEU A 151 -13.25 -26.39 27.88
C LEU A 151 -14.23 -25.22 27.62
N GLY A 152 -15.09 -24.92 28.60
CA GLY A 152 -16.01 -23.78 28.58
C GLY A 152 -16.61 -23.58 29.97
N LEU A 153 -16.39 -22.40 30.53
CA LEU A 153 -17.00 -21.95 31.78
C LEU A 153 -18.32 -21.26 31.48
N THR A 154 -19.26 -21.33 32.41
CA THR A 154 -20.55 -20.63 32.30
C THR A 154 -20.29 -19.13 32.28
N GLY A 155 -20.79 -18.45 31.25
CA GLY A 155 -20.58 -17.01 31.04
C GLY A 155 -19.47 -16.68 30.03
N ASP A 156 -18.84 -17.68 29.41
CA ASP A 156 -17.95 -17.44 28.27
C ASP A 156 -18.76 -17.03 27.03
N ILE A 157 -18.22 -16.05 26.31
CA ILE A 157 -18.85 -15.43 25.14
C ILE A 157 -18.15 -15.92 23.87
N TYR A 158 -18.92 -16.52 22.97
CA TYR A 158 -18.48 -16.90 21.63
C TYR A 158 -19.19 -16.05 20.57
N GLY A 159 -18.59 -15.92 19.39
CA GLY A 159 -19.17 -15.18 18.27
C GLY A 159 -19.60 -16.13 17.15
N LYS A 160 -20.77 -15.87 16.56
CA LYS A 160 -21.18 -16.42 15.27
C LYS A 160 -21.29 -15.30 14.24
N ALA A 161 -20.41 -15.33 13.25
CA ALA A 161 -20.43 -14.42 12.13
C ALA A 161 -21.38 -14.93 11.03
N SER A 162 -22.22 -14.07 10.47
CA SER A 162 -23.02 -14.37 9.29
C SER A 162 -23.29 -13.11 8.48
N SER A 163 -23.29 -13.25 7.16
CA SER A 163 -23.68 -12.21 6.22
C SER A 163 -24.45 -12.84 5.08
N VAL A 164 -25.47 -12.14 4.59
CA VAL A 164 -26.24 -12.53 3.40
C VAL A 164 -26.30 -11.32 2.50
N ASN A 165 -25.97 -11.52 1.24
CA ASN A 165 -26.01 -10.47 0.22
C ASN A 165 -26.64 -11.02 -1.04
N ASP A 166 -27.53 -10.23 -1.65
CA ASP A 166 -28.11 -10.52 -2.96
C ASP A 166 -27.78 -9.37 -3.91
N ALA A 167 -27.36 -9.72 -5.12
CA ALA A 167 -26.88 -8.78 -6.11
C ALA A 167 -27.35 -9.19 -7.49
N LYS A 168 -27.85 -8.21 -8.25
CA LYS A 168 -28.24 -8.40 -9.64
C LYS A 168 -27.62 -7.31 -10.49
N PHE A 169 -26.96 -7.72 -11.56
CA PHE A 169 -26.46 -6.82 -12.60
C PHE A 169 -26.91 -7.33 -13.96
N VAL A 170 -27.04 -6.39 -14.90
CA VAL A 170 -27.36 -6.65 -16.30
C VAL A 170 -26.20 -6.10 -17.11
N PHE A 171 -25.65 -6.92 -17.99
CA PHE A 171 -24.53 -6.56 -18.83
C PHE A 171 -24.77 -7.04 -20.26
N ASP A 172 -24.30 -6.25 -21.22
CA ASP A 172 -24.32 -6.55 -22.64
C ASP A 172 -22.89 -6.64 -23.17
N THR A 173 -22.59 -7.71 -23.88
CA THR A 173 -21.26 -8.03 -24.40
C THR A 173 -21.26 -7.87 -25.91
N LYS A 174 -20.29 -7.11 -26.45
CA LYS A 174 -20.08 -7.03 -27.91
C LYS A 174 -19.31 -8.22 -28.47
N GLU A 175 -18.54 -8.90 -27.63
CA GLU A 175 -17.62 -9.96 -28.01
C GLU A 175 -17.78 -11.20 -27.11
N HIS A 176 -17.28 -12.34 -27.59
CA HIS A 176 -17.27 -13.58 -26.83
C HIS A 176 -16.24 -13.49 -25.70
N GLY A 177 -16.61 -13.94 -24.50
CA GLY A 177 -15.73 -13.93 -23.34
C GLY A 177 -16.27 -14.74 -22.18
N PHE A 178 -15.56 -14.71 -21.05
CA PHE A 178 -15.99 -15.32 -19.80
C PHE A 178 -16.31 -14.24 -18.77
N ILE A 179 -17.27 -14.53 -17.89
CA ILE A 179 -17.61 -13.68 -16.75
C ILE A 179 -17.05 -14.35 -15.51
N MET A 180 -16.23 -13.62 -14.75
CA MET A 180 -15.62 -14.09 -13.51
C MET A 180 -16.26 -13.37 -12.32
N GLY A 181 -16.76 -14.13 -11.34
CA GLY A 181 -17.15 -13.61 -10.04
C GLY A 181 -16.00 -13.79 -9.05
N ILE A 182 -15.64 -12.72 -8.33
CA ILE A 182 -14.63 -12.76 -7.28
C ILE A 182 -15.30 -12.37 -5.96
N PHE A 183 -15.17 -13.23 -4.96
CA PHE A 183 -15.54 -12.92 -3.59
C PHE A 183 -14.29 -12.48 -2.82
N SER A 184 -14.40 -11.39 -2.07
CA SER A 184 -13.30 -10.87 -1.25
C SER A 184 -13.87 -10.36 0.06
N VAL A 185 -13.29 -10.82 1.17
CA VAL A 185 -13.53 -10.29 2.50
C VAL A 185 -12.32 -9.45 2.88
N VAL A 186 -12.58 -8.20 3.21
CA VAL A 186 -11.54 -7.26 3.64
C VAL A 186 -11.92 -6.81 5.06
N PRO A 187 -11.10 -7.12 6.08
CA PRO A 187 -11.32 -6.57 7.41
C PRO A 187 -11.06 -5.07 7.40
N ASP A 188 -11.73 -4.34 8.29
CA ASP A 188 -11.42 -2.93 8.52
C ASP A 188 -9.98 -2.79 9.06
N ALA A 189 -9.31 -1.72 8.62
CA ALA A 189 -7.90 -1.50 8.89
C ALA A 189 -7.67 -0.84 10.26
N ASP A 190 -7.66 -1.65 11.31
CA ASP A 190 -7.28 -1.22 12.66
C ASP A 190 -5.78 -1.41 12.92
N TYR A 191 -5.17 -0.56 13.74
CA TYR A 191 -3.75 -0.64 14.09
C TYR A 191 -3.51 -0.88 15.57
N ASN A 192 -2.44 -1.58 15.92
CA ASN A 192 -2.00 -1.66 17.33
C ASN A 192 -1.47 -0.29 17.80
N SER A 193 -1.68 0.06 19.06
CA SER A 193 -1.18 1.31 19.64
C SER A 193 0.35 1.36 19.88
N THR A 194 1.12 0.45 19.27
CA THR A 194 2.59 0.38 19.43
C THR A 194 3.32 1.43 18.60
N GLN A 195 2.61 2.10 17.69
CA GLN A 195 3.09 3.23 16.90
C GLN A 195 3.21 4.52 17.70
N ILE A 196 4.01 5.46 17.19
CA ILE A 196 4.03 6.84 17.66
C ILE A 196 3.24 7.73 16.69
N ASP A 197 2.46 8.66 17.22
CA ASP A 197 1.75 9.65 16.42
C ASP A 197 2.73 10.60 15.69
N PRO A 198 2.60 10.81 14.36
CA PRO A 198 3.39 11.79 13.63
C PRO A 198 3.36 13.21 14.19
N HIS A 199 2.29 13.60 14.87
CA HIS A 199 2.19 14.91 15.49
C HIS A 199 3.23 15.13 16.60
N ASN A 200 3.64 14.06 17.29
CA ASN A 200 4.59 14.13 18.39
C ASN A 200 6.04 14.35 17.94
N PHE A 201 6.33 14.20 16.65
CA PHE A 201 7.66 14.46 16.07
C PHE A 201 7.86 15.90 15.60
N LYS A 202 6.83 16.75 15.71
CA LYS A 202 6.88 18.15 15.26
C LYS A 202 7.50 19.02 16.34
N LEU A 203 8.79 19.29 16.21
CA LEU A 203 9.59 20.10 17.12
C LEU A 203 9.87 21.50 16.55
N SER A 204 9.97 21.65 15.22
CA SER A 204 10.24 22.93 14.56
C SER A 204 9.02 23.45 13.80
N PHE A 205 8.95 24.77 13.60
CA PHE A 205 7.80 25.40 12.91
C PHE A 205 7.63 24.91 11.46
N GLU A 206 8.72 24.53 10.79
CA GLU A 206 8.77 23.99 9.42
C GLU A 206 8.06 22.63 9.26
N GLN A 207 7.94 21.88 10.35
CA GLN A 207 7.27 20.58 10.37
C GLN A 207 5.75 20.69 10.52
N PHE A 208 5.26 21.86 10.93
CA PHE A 208 3.82 22.14 10.94
C PHE A 208 3.31 22.44 9.52
N PHE A 209 1.99 22.40 9.37
CA PHE A 209 1.36 22.69 8.09
C PHE A 209 1.68 24.11 7.63
N GLN A 210 2.22 24.23 6.41
CA GLN A 210 2.52 25.49 5.76
C GLN A 210 1.98 25.44 4.33
N PRO A 211 1.05 26.33 3.96
CA PRO A 211 0.40 26.28 2.65
C PRO A 211 1.38 26.42 1.48
N GLU A 212 2.52 27.08 1.69
CA GLU A 212 3.59 27.27 0.71
C GLU A 212 4.24 25.94 0.29
N PHE A 213 4.24 24.95 1.18
CA PHE A 213 4.93 23.68 0.99
C PHE A 213 4.02 22.49 0.68
N ASP A 214 2.69 22.67 0.66
CA ASP A 214 1.72 21.58 0.44
C ASP A 214 1.93 20.84 -0.90
N ARG A 215 2.47 21.51 -1.93
CA ARG A 215 2.69 20.95 -3.28
C ARG A 215 4.14 20.55 -3.58
N LEU A 216 5.03 20.66 -2.61
CA LEU A 216 6.47 20.52 -2.84
C LEU A 216 6.90 19.05 -3.11
N GLY A 217 6.13 18.08 -2.62
CA GLY A 217 6.37 16.66 -2.87
C GLY A 217 5.85 15.77 -1.74
N HIS A 218 6.47 14.60 -1.61
CA HIS A 218 6.13 13.60 -0.60
C HIS A 218 6.98 13.73 0.68
N GLN A 219 6.52 13.12 1.77
CA GLN A 219 7.25 12.98 3.03
C GLN A 219 7.59 11.50 3.27
N PRO A 220 8.77 11.18 3.84
CA PRO A 220 9.12 9.80 4.14
C PRO A 220 8.23 9.24 5.25
N LEU A 221 7.74 8.02 5.04
CA LEU A 221 7.06 7.22 6.03
C LEU A 221 8.08 6.31 6.73
N ASN A 222 8.38 6.60 7.98
CA ASN A 222 9.27 5.76 8.79
C ASN A 222 8.50 4.63 9.51
N SER A 223 9.20 3.54 9.79
CA SER A 223 8.67 2.35 10.49
C SER A 223 8.16 2.63 11.90
N TYR A 224 8.71 3.60 12.63
CA TYR A 224 8.19 3.98 13.96
C TYR A 224 6.76 4.56 13.93
N PHE A 225 6.29 5.04 12.78
CA PHE A 225 4.89 5.44 12.62
C PHE A 225 3.94 4.25 12.50
N LEU A 226 4.46 3.05 12.22
CA LEU A 226 3.70 1.82 12.19
C LEU A 226 3.84 1.03 13.49
N SER A 227 5.06 0.85 13.99
CA SER A 227 5.31 0.14 15.23
C SER A 227 6.70 0.43 15.78
N CYS A 228 6.77 0.72 17.08
CA CYS A 228 8.03 0.82 17.82
C CYS A 228 8.62 -0.54 18.20
N LEU A 229 7.87 -1.62 18.02
CA LEU A 229 8.36 -2.97 18.30
C LEU A 229 9.24 -3.42 17.14
N SER A 230 10.48 -3.82 17.46
CA SER A 230 11.38 -4.45 16.48
C SER A 230 10.81 -5.79 16.03
N PRO A 231 11.00 -6.19 14.75
CA PRO A 231 10.73 -7.55 14.32
C PRO A 231 11.53 -8.52 15.17
N TYR A 232 10.91 -9.65 15.51
CA TYR A 232 11.57 -10.71 16.25
C TYR A 232 12.79 -11.20 15.47
N SER A 233 13.98 -11.00 16.03
CA SER A 233 15.24 -11.55 15.52
C SER A 233 15.52 -12.85 16.26
N GLY A 234 15.48 -13.98 15.56
CA GLY A 234 16.01 -15.23 16.09
C GLY A 234 17.48 -15.08 16.44
N SER A 235 17.97 -15.82 17.44
CA SER A 235 19.28 -15.63 18.08
C SER A 235 20.53 -15.82 17.19
N ASN A 236 20.37 -15.94 15.87
CA ASN A 236 21.45 -16.13 14.90
C ASN A 236 21.28 -15.22 13.66
N GLN A 237 21.18 -13.90 13.85
CA GLN A 237 21.48 -12.95 12.76
C GLN A 237 22.85 -12.32 13.00
N SER A 238 23.87 -12.98 12.49
CA SER A 238 25.04 -12.29 11.96
C SER A 238 24.68 -11.80 10.57
N ASP A 239 24.51 -10.48 10.39
CA ASP A 239 25.14 -9.76 9.29
C ASP A 239 24.78 -8.26 9.33
N THR A 240 25.80 -7.48 9.69
CA THR A 240 26.29 -6.28 9.00
C THR A 240 25.23 -5.25 8.52
N GLU A 241 25.31 -4.05 9.11
CA GLU A 241 24.55 -2.81 8.81
C GLU A 241 23.24 -2.58 9.60
N ASN A 242 23.38 -2.53 10.94
CA ASN A 242 22.35 -2.10 11.88
C ASN A 242 21.98 -0.61 11.71
N LYS A 243 21.03 -0.29 10.82
CA LYS A 243 20.10 0.81 11.06
C LYS A 243 18.97 0.25 11.93
N SER A 244 18.77 0.81 13.13
CA SER A 244 17.73 0.33 14.06
C SER A 244 16.39 0.28 13.32
N TRP A 245 15.62 -0.81 13.49
CA TRP A 245 14.31 -1.00 12.85
C TRP A 245 13.47 0.28 12.87
N LEU A 246 13.55 1.04 13.97
CA LEU A 246 12.84 2.29 14.19
C LEU A 246 13.10 3.34 13.10
N GLN A 247 14.31 3.50 12.56
CA GLN A 247 14.64 4.60 11.64
C GLN A 247 14.53 4.24 10.15
N ARG A 248 13.87 3.13 9.82
CA ARG A 248 13.74 2.67 8.42
C ARG A 248 12.63 3.42 7.69
N VAL A 249 12.96 3.97 6.52
CA VAL A 249 11.96 4.52 5.59
C VAL A 249 11.28 3.36 4.84
N LEU A 250 9.95 3.29 4.95
CA LEU A 250 9.09 2.28 4.34
C LEU A 250 8.59 2.68 2.95
N GLY A 251 8.54 3.98 2.71
CA GLY A 251 8.07 4.58 1.47
C GLY A 251 7.84 6.07 1.67
N PHE A 252 7.14 6.69 0.73
CA PHE A 252 6.86 8.12 0.72
C PHE A 252 5.36 8.36 0.59
N GLN A 253 4.82 9.21 1.44
CA GLN A 253 3.39 9.54 1.47
C GLN A 253 3.20 11.02 1.14
N ASN A 254 1.96 11.45 0.86
CA ASN A 254 1.67 12.87 0.68
C ASN A 254 2.08 13.69 1.91
N ARG A 255 2.63 14.89 1.68
CA ARG A 255 2.98 15.78 2.77
C ARG A 255 1.74 16.15 3.58
N TYR A 256 1.92 16.23 4.90
CA TYR A 256 0.88 16.59 5.85
C TYR A 256 -0.31 15.60 5.87
N LEU A 257 -0.06 14.32 5.57
CA LEU A 257 -1.10 13.28 5.62
C LEU A 257 -1.72 13.17 7.01
N GLU A 258 -0.94 13.39 8.06
CA GLU A 258 -1.37 13.34 9.46
C GLU A 258 -2.44 14.40 9.82
N TYR A 259 -2.61 15.46 9.01
CA TYR A 259 -3.72 16.41 9.15
C TYR A 259 -4.93 16.04 8.29
N LYS A 260 -4.74 15.17 7.30
CA LYS A 260 -5.75 14.77 6.31
C LYS A 260 -6.45 13.48 6.70
N THR A 261 -5.78 12.61 7.47
CA THR A 261 -6.26 11.27 7.82
C THR A 261 -6.02 10.95 9.29
N GLY A 262 -7.01 10.35 9.95
CA GLY A 262 -6.87 9.67 11.24
C GLY A 262 -6.90 8.15 11.04
N ILE A 263 -6.27 7.42 11.96
CA ILE A 263 -6.24 5.95 11.96
C ILE A 263 -6.81 5.41 13.25
N ASP A 264 -7.53 4.30 13.14
CA ASP A 264 -8.14 3.61 14.26
C ASP A 264 -7.09 2.77 14.98
N ARG A 265 -7.06 2.89 16.31
CA ARG A 265 -6.02 2.30 17.17
C ARG A 265 -6.62 1.45 18.27
N VAL A 266 -6.10 0.24 18.41
CA VAL A 266 -6.42 -0.69 19.48
C VAL A 266 -5.37 -0.57 20.58
N HIS A 267 -5.81 -0.47 21.84
CA HIS A 267 -4.95 -0.24 23.00
C HIS A 267 -4.99 -1.40 24.02
N GLY A 268 -3.92 -1.53 24.80
CA GLY A 268 -3.88 -2.42 25.97
C GLY A 268 -3.91 -3.90 25.62
N GLN A 269 -4.70 -4.69 26.38
CA GLN A 269 -4.79 -6.14 26.22
C GLN A 269 -5.62 -6.58 25.00
N PHE A 270 -6.31 -5.64 24.35
CA PHE A 270 -6.99 -5.86 23.07
C PHE A 270 -6.00 -5.93 21.91
N CYS A 271 -4.81 -5.32 22.06
CA CYS A 271 -3.75 -5.45 21.07
C CYS A 271 -3.44 -6.92 20.80
N SER A 272 -3.03 -7.21 19.57
CA SER A 272 -2.71 -8.58 19.20
C SER A 272 -1.56 -9.14 20.04
N GLY A 273 -1.75 -10.35 20.59
CA GLY A 273 -0.85 -10.96 21.58
C GLY A 273 -1.22 -10.68 23.05
N GLY A 274 -2.21 -9.82 23.31
CA GLY A 274 -2.77 -9.62 24.65
C GLY A 274 -3.83 -10.66 25.03
N SER A 275 -4.22 -10.68 26.32
CA SER A 275 -5.19 -11.64 26.86
C SER A 275 -6.62 -11.47 26.33
N LEU A 276 -6.95 -10.28 25.79
CA LEU A 276 -8.25 -9.92 25.24
C LEU A 276 -8.19 -9.72 23.71
N SER A 277 -7.18 -10.30 23.06
CA SER A 277 -6.97 -10.14 21.61
C SER A 277 -8.06 -10.79 20.73
N ALA A 278 -8.95 -11.60 21.30
CA ALA A 278 -10.09 -12.16 20.58
C ALA A 278 -11.18 -11.14 20.23
N TRP A 279 -11.14 -9.94 20.82
CA TRP A 279 -12.16 -8.90 20.63
C TRP A 279 -11.82 -7.89 19.54
N SER A 280 -10.61 -7.95 18.97
CA SER A 280 -10.20 -7.05 17.90
C SER A 280 -9.23 -7.74 16.95
N ALA A 281 -9.26 -7.35 15.68
CA ALA A 281 -8.33 -7.82 14.65
C ALA A 281 -7.49 -6.65 14.14
N PRO A 282 -6.66 -6.01 15.00
CA PRO A 282 -5.72 -5.03 14.50
C PRO A 282 -4.81 -5.72 13.49
N ARG A 283 -4.39 -4.98 12.46
CA ARG A 283 -3.44 -5.38 11.45
C ARG A 283 -2.08 -5.67 12.09
N ASN A 284 -1.98 -6.87 12.66
CA ASN A 284 -0.77 -7.39 13.26
C ASN A 284 -0.10 -8.40 12.32
N SER A 285 1.23 -8.43 12.35
CA SER A 285 2.03 -9.61 12.01
C SER A 285 2.04 -10.08 10.54
N GLY A 286 2.48 -9.22 9.64
CA GLY A 286 3.10 -9.64 8.37
C GLY A 286 4.43 -8.93 8.07
N ILE A 287 4.65 -7.79 8.71
CA ILE A 287 5.88 -7.00 8.61
C ILE A 287 6.99 -7.48 9.54
N LEU A 288 6.64 -8.29 10.55
CA LEU A 288 7.53 -8.59 11.69
C LEU A 288 7.84 -10.08 11.96
N ALA A 289 7.35 -11.02 11.15
CA ALA A 289 7.66 -12.45 11.27
C ALA A 289 7.33 -13.08 9.91
N ILE A 290 8.16 -13.81 9.19
CA ILE A 290 9.29 -14.69 9.53
C ILE A 290 10.05 -14.91 8.20
N ASN A 291 11.38 -14.89 8.26
CA ASN A 291 12.34 -15.06 7.15
C ASN A 291 12.61 -13.86 6.21
N THR A 292 13.80 -13.29 6.44
CA THR A 292 14.79 -12.79 5.47
C THR A 292 14.55 -11.55 4.62
N THR A 293 13.37 -10.92 4.57
CA THR A 293 13.27 -9.58 3.93
C THR A 293 12.38 -8.61 4.68
N TYR A 294 12.99 -7.49 5.07
CA TYR A 294 12.34 -6.29 5.56
C TYR A 294 11.25 -5.83 4.58
N TYR A 295 10.06 -5.46 5.09
CA TYR A 295 9.01 -4.70 4.39
C TYR A 295 8.87 -4.97 2.88
N ASN A 296 8.17 -6.03 2.49
CA ASN A 296 7.92 -6.40 1.09
C ASN A 296 6.51 -5.93 0.63
N LEU A 297 6.26 -5.90 -0.69
CA LEU A 297 4.94 -5.72 -1.32
C LEU A 297 3.85 -6.60 -0.70
N TYR A 298 4.19 -7.83 -0.30
CA TYR A 298 3.23 -8.73 0.39
C TYR A 298 2.75 -8.17 1.72
N SER A 299 3.53 -7.31 2.36
CA SER A 299 3.12 -6.70 3.61
C SER A 299 2.14 -5.53 3.44
N LEU A 300 1.98 -5.02 2.22
CA LEU A 300 0.90 -4.09 1.88
C LEU A 300 -0.43 -4.83 1.65
N LYS A 301 -0.39 -6.16 1.48
CA LYS A 301 -1.58 -6.99 1.33
C LYS A 301 -2.14 -7.40 2.70
N VAL A 302 -3.40 -7.82 2.71
CA VAL A 302 -4.05 -8.39 3.89
C VAL A 302 -3.79 -9.90 3.90
N SER A 303 -3.34 -10.42 5.04
CA SER A 303 -3.18 -11.86 5.25
C SER A 303 -4.41 -12.40 5.99
N PRO A 304 -4.98 -13.55 5.59
CA PRO A 304 -6.08 -14.19 6.33
C PRO A 304 -5.72 -14.51 7.80
N LYS A 305 -4.42 -14.64 8.11
CA LYS A 305 -3.92 -14.85 9.48
C LYS A 305 -4.30 -13.75 10.47
N ILE A 306 -4.70 -12.57 9.99
CA ILE A 306 -5.17 -11.48 10.86
C ILE A 306 -6.38 -11.91 11.71
N LEU A 307 -7.18 -12.87 11.22
CA LEU A 307 -8.36 -13.37 11.93
C LEU A 307 -8.04 -14.49 12.92
N ASN A 308 -6.79 -14.97 13.01
CA ASN A 308 -6.42 -16.09 13.89
C ASN A 308 -6.62 -15.80 15.39
N SER A 309 -6.70 -14.52 15.80
CA SER A 309 -7.02 -14.17 17.19
C SER A 309 -8.52 -14.28 17.50
N ILE A 310 -9.37 -14.10 16.48
CA ILE A 310 -10.83 -14.04 16.63
C ILE A 310 -11.48 -15.38 16.28
N CYS A 311 -11.02 -16.01 15.19
CA CYS A 311 -11.57 -17.25 14.69
C CYS A 311 -11.05 -18.44 15.50
N SER A 312 -11.95 -19.38 15.80
CA SER A 312 -11.58 -20.63 16.47
C SER A 312 -10.64 -21.52 15.64
N VAL A 313 -10.69 -21.38 14.31
CA VAL A 313 -9.80 -22.09 13.39
C VAL A 313 -8.60 -21.20 13.10
N THR A 314 -7.39 -21.75 13.26
CA THR A 314 -6.15 -21.06 12.97
C THR A 314 -5.72 -21.32 11.53
N PHE A 315 -5.63 -20.27 10.72
CA PHE A 315 -5.20 -20.38 9.33
C PHE A 315 -3.71 -20.71 9.24
N ASP A 316 -3.40 -21.88 8.67
CA ASP A 316 -2.04 -22.39 8.48
C ASP A 316 -1.45 -22.07 7.10
N GLY A 317 -2.28 -21.59 6.16
CA GLY A 317 -1.90 -21.33 4.77
C GLY A 317 -2.59 -22.23 3.76
N ASN A 318 -3.29 -23.28 4.21
CA ASN A 318 -4.06 -24.19 3.38
C ASN A 318 -5.56 -23.85 3.38
N GLU A 319 -6.25 -24.22 2.31
CA GLU A 319 -7.69 -23.97 2.13
C GLU A 319 -8.54 -24.66 3.20
N ALA A 320 -8.09 -25.80 3.73
CA ALA A 320 -8.82 -26.55 4.75
C ALA A 320 -8.93 -25.82 6.10
N THR A 321 -8.05 -24.84 6.36
CA THR A 321 -8.03 -24.05 7.60
C THR A 321 -8.54 -22.63 7.41
N ASP A 322 -9.19 -22.33 6.27
CA ASP A 322 -9.77 -21.01 6.03
C ASP A 322 -10.91 -20.73 7.03
N PRO A 323 -10.83 -19.64 7.81
CA PRO A 323 -11.90 -19.27 8.73
C PRO A 323 -13.21 -18.84 8.03
N ILE A 324 -13.16 -18.48 6.75
CA ILE A 324 -14.31 -17.95 6.01
C ILE A 324 -14.89 -19.02 5.09
N LEU A 325 -16.15 -19.38 5.32
CA LEU A 325 -16.90 -20.30 4.47
C LEU A 325 -17.96 -19.52 3.69
N VAL A 326 -18.07 -19.83 2.40
CA VAL A 326 -19.00 -19.16 1.49
C VAL A 326 -19.83 -20.20 0.77
N ASP A 327 -21.15 -20.04 0.83
CA ASP A 327 -22.08 -20.71 -0.06
C ASP A 327 -22.65 -19.66 -1.03
N SER A 328 -22.66 -19.97 -2.31
CA SER A 328 -23.07 -19.03 -3.35
C SER A 328 -24.01 -19.71 -4.34
N HIS A 329 -25.15 -19.07 -4.57
CA HIS A 329 -26.11 -19.49 -5.58
C HIS A 329 -26.11 -18.49 -6.74
N ILE A 330 -25.62 -18.92 -7.91
CA ILE A 330 -25.46 -18.06 -9.09
C ILE A 330 -26.60 -18.36 -10.08
N SER A 331 -27.57 -17.45 -10.17
CA SER A 331 -28.66 -17.53 -11.16
C SER A 331 -28.32 -16.71 -12.41
N ILE A 332 -28.13 -17.39 -13.55
CA ILE A 332 -27.77 -16.75 -14.82
C ILE A 332 -28.97 -16.78 -15.77
N LYS A 333 -29.34 -15.61 -16.29
CA LYS A 333 -30.28 -15.47 -17.41
C LYS A 333 -29.57 -14.79 -18.56
N ALA A 334 -29.33 -15.54 -19.64
CA ALA A 334 -28.66 -15.04 -20.84
C ALA A 334 -29.63 -15.07 -22.03
N ILE A 335 -29.70 -13.97 -22.77
CA ILE A 335 -30.38 -13.90 -24.06
C ILE A 335 -29.33 -14.16 -25.12
N ARG A 336 -29.48 -15.24 -25.88
CA ARG A 336 -28.56 -15.60 -26.97
C ARG A 336 -29.39 -15.98 -28.19
N PRO A 337 -29.02 -15.51 -29.40
CA PRO A 337 -29.70 -15.90 -30.64
C PRO A 337 -29.27 -17.32 -31.05
N MET A 338 -29.65 -18.31 -30.25
CA MET A 338 -29.38 -19.73 -30.51
C MET A 338 -30.65 -20.42 -30.99
N SER A 339 -30.49 -21.38 -31.90
CA SER A 339 -31.60 -22.24 -32.32
C SER A 339 -32.07 -23.07 -31.12
N VAL A 340 -33.40 -23.21 -30.98
CA VAL A 340 -34.02 -24.06 -29.95
C VAL A 340 -34.05 -25.52 -30.41
N SER A 341 -34.00 -25.77 -31.73
CA SER A 341 -34.22 -27.08 -32.36
C SER A 341 -33.02 -27.60 -33.16
N ASP A 342 -31.83 -27.01 -33.00
CA ASP A 342 -30.60 -27.34 -33.75
C ASP A 342 -30.71 -27.24 -35.29
N GLU A 343 -31.84 -26.77 -35.81
CA GLU A 343 -32.02 -26.49 -37.23
C GLU A 343 -31.52 -25.07 -37.56
N PRO A 344 -30.89 -24.88 -38.74
CA PRO A 344 -30.49 -23.56 -39.19
C PRO A 344 -31.75 -22.70 -39.39
N LEU A 345 -31.77 -21.52 -38.76
CA LEU A 345 -32.79 -20.50 -38.99
C LEU A 345 -32.66 -20.01 -40.45
N LEU A 346 -33.69 -20.24 -41.26
CA LEU A 346 -33.83 -19.78 -42.64
C LEU A 346 -34.03 -18.27 -42.75
#